data_AF-A0A662F9C5-F1
#
_entry.id   AF-A0A662F9C5-F1
#
_cell.length_a   1.000
_cell.length_b   1.000
_cell.length_c   1.000
_cell.angle_alpha   90.00
_cell.angle_beta   90.00
_cell.angle_gamma   90.00
#
_symmetry.space_group_name_H-M   'P 1'
#
loop_
_entity.id
_entity.type
_entity.pdbx_description
1 polymer ?
#
loop_
_entity_poly.entity_id
_entity_poly.type
_entity_poly.pdbx_seq_one_letter_code
_entity_poly.pdbx_strand_id
1 'polypeptide(L)'
;MLNVVVDTHKKFIFSPLLVENMGKFSTLKYIILVFCVVLVLVFVFSKLTHLSPNLSGAFAGRGENAGSGAMSGSGHGHRDAKLDVKKESNLSNELFKDLILKLIDLYFTQKNKILAARLISEIDDAVTNLKILSISERWDTLTLCLAGFDCEASRFFDMISAVALEGYKRGFGNGKVIVELLKAQKYWGSDNVVVFSKALTFVDQTVEKMSDEVKQKWNQILDCDGKCTEENTLYMELIKALIL
;
A
#
# COMPACT_ATOMS: atom_id res chain seq x y z
N MET A 1 60.75 -39.83 -29.73
CA MET A 1 60.45 -40.66 -30.92
C MET A 1 59.02 -40.39 -31.32
N LEU A 2 58.82 -39.78 -32.48
CA LEU A 2 57.51 -39.70 -33.13
C LEU A 2 57.06 -41.11 -33.49
N ASN A 3 55.79 -41.43 -33.28
CA ASN A 3 55.07 -42.35 -34.15
C ASN A 3 53.69 -41.76 -34.41
N VAL A 4 53.60 -41.13 -35.57
CA VAL A 4 52.34 -40.82 -36.26
C VAL A 4 51.90 -42.13 -36.91
N VAL A 5 50.79 -42.68 -36.44
CA VAL A 5 50.02 -43.68 -37.20
C VAL A 5 48.73 -42.99 -37.59
N VAL A 6 48.68 -42.58 -38.86
CA VAL A 6 47.42 -42.28 -39.55
C VAL A 6 46.82 -43.63 -39.91
N ASP A 7 45.64 -43.93 -39.38
CA ASP A 7 44.80 -44.96 -39.96
C ASP A 7 43.36 -44.49 -40.07
N THR A 8 42.82 -44.80 -41.24
CA THR A 8 41.66 -44.24 -41.92
C THR A 8 40.48 -45.17 -41.72
N HIS A 9 39.61 -44.89 -40.74
CA HIS A 9 38.26 -45.44 -40.73
C HIS A 9 37.24 -44.40 -40.24
N LYS A 10 36.47 -43.88 -41.21
CA LYS A 10 35.25 -43.11 -40.99
C LYS A 10 34.28 -43.89 -40.10
N LYS A 11 34.06 -43.39 -38.88
CA LYS A 11 32.79 -43.48 -38.16
C LYS A 11 32.49 -42.09 -37.60
N PHE A 12 31.59 -41.35 -38.25
CA PHE A 12 30.97 -40.17 -37.66
C PHE A 12 30.11 -40.63 -36.49
N ILE A 13 30.67 -40.57 -35.29
CA ILE A 13 29.88 -40.64 -34.06
C ILE A 13 29.29 -39.25 -33.89
N PHE A 14 28.02 -39.07 -34.27
CA PHE A 14 27.25 -37.91 -33.86
C PHE A 14 27.16 -37.92 -32.33
N SER A 15 27.83 -36.97 -31.68
CA SER A 15 27.69 -36.74 -30.24
C SER A 15 26.23 -36.39 -29.91
N PRO A 16 25.63 -36.96 -28.84
CA PRO A 16 24.23 -36.67 -28.45
C PRO A 16 23.97 -35.19 -28.09
N LEU A 17 25.03 -34.41 -27.86
CA LEU A 17 24.99 -33.00 -27.47
C LEU A 17 24.44 -32.04 -28.54
N LEU A 18 24.36 -32.45 -29.81
CA LEU A 18 23.80 -31.59 -30.87
C LEU A 18 22.28 -31.77 -31.07
N VAL A 19 21.67 -32.83 -30.54
CA VAL A 19 20.22 -33.06 -30.67
C VAL A 19 19.44 -32.35 -29.55
N GLU A 20 20.03 -32.13 -28.37
CA GLU A 20 19.38 -31.37 -27.28
C GLU A 20 19.27 -29.86 -27.55
N ASN A 21 20.17 -29.28 -28.36
CA ASN A 21 20.14 -27.85 -28.64
C ASN A 21 19.13 -27.43 -29.73
N MET A 22 18.65 -28.36 -30.55
CA MET A 22 17.61 -28.04 -31.55
C MET A 22 16.20 -27.95 -30.95
N GLY A 23 15.93 -28.63 -29.83
CA GLY A 23 14.64 -28.53 -29.12
C GLY A 23 14.43 -27.18 -28.42
N LYS A 24 15.48 -26.59 -27.84
CA LYS A 24 15.44 -25.30 -27.13
C LYS A 24 15.27 -24.09 -28.06
N PHE A 25 15.80 -24.16 -29.29
CA PHE A 25 15.65 -23.07 -30.27
C PHE A 25 14.22 -22.94 -30.80
N SER A 26 13.45 -24.02 -30.83
CA SER A 26 12.03 -24.00 -31.24
C SER A 26 11.13 -23.37 -30.18
N THR A 27 11.35 -23.70 -28.90
CA THR A 27 10.60 -23.14 -27.77
C THR A 27 10.87 -21.65 -27.57
N LEU A 28 12.11 -21.19 -27.77
CA LEU A 28 12.46 -19.77 -27.64
C LEU A 28 11.75 -18.90 -28.70
N LYS A 29 11.64 -19.38 -29.95
CA LYS A 29 10.89 -18.68 -31.00
C LYS A 29 9.40 -18.58 -30.66
N TYR A 30 8.83 -19.62 -30.07
CA TYR A 30 7.43 -19.63 -29.64
C TYR A 30 7.17 -18.65 -28.49
N ILE A 31 8.09 -18.58 -27.51
CA ILE A 31 7.99 -17.63 -26.38
C ILE A 31 8.08 -16.18 -26.88
N ILE A 32 9.00 -15.89 -27.80
CA ILE A 32 9.14 -14.55 -28.40
C ILE A 32 7.88 -14.19 -29.19
N LEU A 33 7.33 -15.13 -29.97
CA LEU A 33 6.12 -14.89 -30.76
C LEU A 33 4.89 -14.64 -29.87
N VAL A 34 4.72 -15.41 -28.78
CA VAL A 34 3.66 -15.18 -27.79
C VAL A 34 3.81 -13.81 -27.13
N PHE A 35 5.04 -13.42 -26.75
CA PHE A 35 5.30 -12.11 -26.15
C PHE A 35 4.98 -10.96 -27.13
N CYS A 36 5.34 -11.10 -28.41
CA CYS A 36 4.98 -10.12 -29.44
C CYS A 36 3.45 -10.02 -29.64
N VAL A 37 2.72 -11.14 -29.64
CA VAL A 37 1.26 -11.13 -29.77
C VAL A 37 0.61 -10.44 -28.56
N VAL A 38 1.10 -10.69 -27.34
CA VAL A 38 0.60 -10.02 -26.13
C VAL A 38 0.84 -8.51 -26.18
N LEU A 39 2.03 -8.07 -26.62
CA LEU A 39 2.31 -6.63 -26.78
C LEU A 39 1.43 -5.97 -27.83
N VAL A 40 1.15 -6.65 -28.95
CA VAL A 40 0.22 -6.15 -29.98
C VAL A 40 -1.20 -6.08 -29.43
N LEU A 41 -1.66 -7.07 -28.67
CA LEU A 41 -2.99 -7.04 -28.04
C LEU A 41 -3.10 -5.90 -27.03
N VAL A 42 -2.10 -5.69 -26.17
CA VAL A 42 -2.07 -4.55 -25.23
C VAL A 42 -2.13 -3.23 -26.01
N PHE A 43 -1.38 -3.09 -27.10
CA PHE A 43 -1.39 -1.87 -27.92
C PHE A 43 -2.75 -1.62 -28.60
N VAL A 44 -3.42 -2.69 -29.08
CA VAL A 44 -4.76 -2.60 -29.67
C VAL A 44 -5.80 -2.22 -28.60
N PHE A 45 -5.76 -2.83 -27.41
CA PHE A 45 -6.66 -2.48 -26.31
C PHE A 45 -6.42 -1.06 -25.78
N SER A 46 -5.17 -0.61 -25.69
CA SER A 46 -4.84 0.78 -25.31
C SER A 46 -5.31 1.82 -26.35
N LYS A 47 -5.48 1.44 -27.62
CA LYS A 47 -6.08 2.32 -28.63
C LYS A 47 -7.60 2.27 -28.69
N LEU A 48 -8.24 1.20 -28.21
CA LEU A 48 -9.70 1.06 -28.16
C LEU A 48 -10.35 1.79 -26.97
N THR A 49 -9.61 2.05 -25.88
CA THR A 49 -10.11 2.84 -24.73
C THR A 49 -10.13 4.36 -24.97
N HIS A 50 -9.66 4.83 -26.12
CA HIS A 50 -9.76 6.24 -26.54
C HIS A 50 -10.99 6.58 -27.39
N LEU A 51 -11.94 5.64 -27.54
CA LEU A 51 -13.22 5.87 -28.21
C LEU A 51 -14.38 5.61 -27.24
N SER A 52 -14.65 6.57 -26.36
CA SER A 52 -16.01 6.83 -25.90
C SER A 52 -16.23 8.35 -25.80
N PRO A 53 -17.26 8.90 -26.46
CA PRO A 53 -17.50 10.33 -26.53
C PRO A 53 -18.15 10.86 -25.24
N ASN A 54 -17.88 12.13 -24.99
CA ASN A 54 -18.52 12.99 -23.99
C ASN A 54 -20.03 12.71 -23.85
N LEU A 55 -20.48 12.43 -22.63
CA LEU A 55 -21.85 12.70 -22.21
C LEU A 55 -21.84 13.79 -21.13
N SER A 56 -21.69 15.03 -21.59
CA SER A 56 -22.11 16.21 -20.83
C SER A 56 -23.64 16.30 -20.91
N GLY A 57 -24.35 15.97 -19.82
CA GLY A 57 -25.72 16.45 -19.59
C GLY A 57 -25.64 17.64 -18.64
N ALA A 58 -25.54 18.89 -19.10
CA ALA A 58 -26.62 19.70 -19.66
C ALA A 58 -27.80 19.84 -18.69
N PHE A 59 -27.77 20.96 -17.97
CA PHE A 59 -28.90 21.59 -17.32
C PHE A 59 -30.13 21.57 -18.23
N ALA A 60 -31.26 21.08 -17.70
CA ALA A 60 -32.59 21.38 -18.20
C ALA A 60 -33.42 21.87 -17.00
N GLY A 61 -33.47 23.20 -16.83
CA GLY A 61 -34.56 23.82 -16.11
C GLY A 61 -35.80 23.84 -17.02
N ARG A 62 -36.97 23.52 -16.46
CA ARG A 62 -38.23 24.27 -16.63
C ARG A 62 -39.35 23.59 -15.84
N GLY A 63 -40.06 24.37 -15.05
CA GLY A 63 -41.28 23.99 -14.35
C GLY A 63 -41.78 25.12 -13.46
N GLU A 64 -42.12 26.26 -14.08
CA GLU A 64 -42.88 27.34 -13.43
C GLU A 64 -44.33 26.90 -13.17
N ASN A 65 -44.85 27.23 -11.98
CA ASN A 65 -46.19 27.77 -11.68
C ASN A 65 -46.40 27.66 -10.15
N ALA A 66 -46.14 28.72 -9.39
CA ALA A 66 -47.09 29.79 -9.02
C ALA A 66 -48.02 29.39 -7.84
N GLY A 67 -47.80 30.04 -6.68
CA GLY A 67 -48.64 29.89 -5.50
C GLY A 67 -48.10 30.70 -4.31
N SER A 68 -48.59 31.93 -4.19
CA SER A 68 -48.32 32.95 -3.18
C SER A 68 -48.56 32.54 -1.71
N GLY A 69 -47.73 33.04 -0.79
CA GLY A 69 -48.01 33.05 0.65
C GLY A 69 -46.89 33.72 1.44
N ALA A 70 -47.23 34.76 2.20
CA ALA A 70 -46.31 35.66 2.88
C ALA A 70 -45.82 35.18 4.27
N MET A 71 -44.74 35.82 4.72
CA MET A 71 -44.32 36.11 6.11
C MET A 71 -43.59 35.04 6.97
N SER A 72 -42.43 35.52 7.44
CA SER A 72 -41.85 35.37 8.79
C SER A 72 -41.20 34.04 9.17
N GLY A 73 -39.92 34.10 9.55
CA GLY A 73 -39.23 32.95 10.14
C GLY A 73 -37.72 33.15 10.27
N SER A 74 -37.33 33.89 11.31
CA SER A 74 -35.95 34.05 11.77
C SER A 74 -35.27 32.70 12.05
N GLY A 75 -34.04 32.55 11.53
CA GLY A 75 -32.90 31.85 12.13
C GLY A 75 -33.06 30.45 12.71
N HIS A 76 -32.61 29.42 11.98
CA HIS A 76 -31.88 28.26 12.51
C HIS A 76 -31.36 27.41 11.32
N GLY A 77 -30.12 27.65 10.88
CA GLY A 77 -29.50 26.85 9.81
C GLY A 77 -28.03 26.49 10.07
N HIS A 78 -27.51 26.78 11.26
CA HIS A 78 -26.08 26.67 11.55
C HIS A 78 -25.70 25.58 12.56
N ARG A 79 -26.69 24.85 13.11
CA ARG A 79 -26.44 23.76 14.07
C ARG A 79 -26.32 22.40 13.41
N ASP A 80 -27.08 22.13 12.34
CA ASP A 80 -27.15 20.80 11.73
C ASP A 80 -25.90 20.48 10.89
N ALA A 81 -25.44 21.44 10.08
CA ALA A 81 -24.19 21.27 9.31
C ALA A 81 -22.96 21.00 10.19
N LYS A 82 -22.89 21.57 11.40
CA LYS A 82 -21.77 21.32 12.33
C LYS A 82 -21.85 19.94 13.00
N LEU A 83 -23.07 19.43 13.21
CA LEU A 83 -23.32 18.10 13.76
C LEU A 83 -23.05 17.01 12.73
N ASP A 84 -23.47 17.23 11.47
CA ASP A 84 -23.26 16.29 10.37
C ASP A 84 -21.78 16.20 9.99
N VAL A 85 -21.07 17.33 9.90
CA VAL A 85 -19.61 17.36 9.65
C VAL A 85 -18.83 16.71 10.79
N LYS A 86 -19.27 16.88 12.05
CA LYS A 86 -18.61 16.23 13.20
C LYS A 86 -18.86 14.72 13.23
N LYS A 87 -20.05 14.27 12.82
CA LYS A 87 -20.39 12.85 12.73
C LYS A 87 -19.65 12.16 11.58
N GLU A 88 -19.55 12.81 10.43
CA GLU A 88 -18.83 12.31 9.26
C GLU A 88 -17.30 12.28 9.48
N SER A 89 -16.73 13.30 10.13
CA SER A 89 -15.31 13.30 10.52
C SER A 89 -14.97 12.26 11.58
N ASN A 90 -15.84 12.02 12.55
CA ASN A 90 -15.67 10.94 13.53
C ASN A 90 -15.75 9.55 12.86
N LEU A 91 -16.69 9.35 11.93
CA LEU A 91 -16.82 8.10 11.18
C LEU A 91 -15.58 7.83 10.32
N SER A 92 -15.09 8.87 9.63
CA SER A 92 -13.84 8.83 8.85
C SER A 92 -12.65 8.43 9.73
N ASN A 93 -12.52 9.03 10.92
CA ASN A 93 -11.43 8.74 11.85
C ASN A 93 -11.41 7.27 12.30
N GLU A 94 -12.58 6.74 12.70
CA GLU A 94 -12.68 5.35 13.15
C GLU A 94 -12.35 4.34 12.04
N LEU A 95 -12.70 4.62 10.78
CA LEU A 95 -12.32 3.78 9.63
C LEU A 95 -10.80 3.70 9.43
N PHE A 96 -10.08 4.82 9.53
CA PHE A 96 -8.62 4.82 9.39
C PHE A 96 -7.94 4.11 10.56
N LYS A 97 -8.44 4.28 11.79
CA LYS A 97 -7.94 3.56 12.96
C LYS A 97 -8.12 2.06 12.82
N ASP A 98 -9.33 1.62 12.49
CA ASP A 98 -9.66 0.20 12.32
C ASP A 98 -8.79 -0.46 11.24
N LEU A 99 -8.60 0.22 10.11
CA LEU A 99 -7.72 -0.27 9.04
C LEU A 99 -6.26 -0.41 9.51
N ILE A 100 -5.71 0.57 10.24
CA ILE A 100 -4.36 0.48 10.79
C ILE A 100 -4.25 -0.67 11.80
N LEU A 101 -5.24 -0.84 12.68
CA LEU A 101 -5.27 -1.95 13.64
C LEU A 101 -5.28 -3.31 12.94
N LYS A 102 -6.13 -3.48 11.92
CA LYS A 102 -6.17 -4.72 11.12
C LYS A 102 -4.85 -4.99 10.40
N LEU A 103 -4.17 -3.96 9.88
CA LEU A 103 -2.84 -4.11 9.26
C LEU A 103 -1.78 -4.56 10.27
N ILE A 104 -1.81 -4.03 11.50
CA ILE A 104 -0.92 -4.44 12.59
C ILE A 104 -1.22 -5.90 12.99
N ASP A 105 -2.49 -6.24 13.17
CA ASP A 105 -2.89 -7.60 13.52
C ASP A 105 -2.53 -8.60 12.42
N LEU A 106 -2.64 -8.22 11.14
CA LEU A 106 -2.18 -9.03 10.01
C LEU A 106 -0.67 -9.24 10.05
N TYR A 107 0.12 -8.23 10.38
CA TYR A 107 1.57 -8.36 10.53
C TYR A 107 1.95 -9.42 11.58
N PHE A 108 1.31 -9.42 12.74
CA PHE A 108 1.59 -10.40 13.80
C PHE A 108 1.04 -11.79 13.51
N THR A 109 -0.06 -11.89 12.75
CA THR A 109 -0.74 -13.16 12.48
C THR A 109 -0.43 -13.77 11.12
N GLN A 110 0.40 -13.13 10.28
CA GLN A 110 0.66 -13.55 8.90
C GLN A 110 1.07 -15.02 8.76
N LYS A 111 1.80 -15.58 9.75
CA LYS A 111 2.20 -17.00 9.76
C LYS A 111 1.04 -17.97 9.96
N ASN A 112 -0.06 -17.53 10.57
CA ASN A 112 -1.30 -18.30 10.66
C ASN A 112 -2.15 -18.05 9.42
N LYS A 113 -2.03 -18.95 8.43
CA LYS A 113 -2.67 -18.80 7.11
C LYS A 113 -4.18 -18.56 7.17
N ILE A 114 -4.90 -19.17 8.12
CA ILE A 114 -6.36 -19.02 8.24
C ILE A 114 -6.71 -17.63 8.76
N LEU A 115 -6.06 -17.20 9.85
CA LEU A 115 -6.30 -15.87 10.42
C LEU A 115 -5.84 -14.77 9.45
N ALA A 116 -4.68 -14.95 8.83
CA ALA A 116 -4.15 -14.04 7.83
C ALA A 116 -5.08 -13.92 6.62
N ALA A 117 -5.57 -15.03 6.05
CA ALA A 117 -6.50 -15.00 4.93
C ALA A 117 -7.81 -14.26 5.28
N ARG A 118 -8.35 -14.47 6.49
CA ARG A 118 -9.53 -13.74 6.96
C ARG A 118 -9.26 -12.23 7.05
N LEU A 119 -8.15 -11.84 7.69
CA LEU A 119 -7.77 -10.44 7.81
C LEU A 119 -7.49 -9.79 6.45
N ILE A 120 -6.87 -10.52 5.51
CA ILE A 120 -6.65 -10.05 4.15
C ILE A 120 -7.99 -9.72 3.48
N SER A 121 -8.98 -10.61 3.55
CA SER A 121 -10.31 -10.33 2.99
C SER A 121 -10.99 -9.14 3.65
N GLU A 122 -10.95 -9.04 4.98
CA GLU A 122 -11.53 -7.91 5.71
C GLU A 122 -10.84 -6.57 5.38
N ILE A 123 -9.53 -6.57 5.18
CA ILE A 123 -8.76 -5.39 4.78
C ILE A 123 -9.06 -5.03 3.32
N ASP A 124 -9.15 -6.01 2.42
CA ASP A 124 -9.48 -5.80 1.01
C ASP A 124 -10.83 -5.11 0.84
N ASP A 125 -11.85 -5.58 1.58
CA ASP A 125 -13.16 -4.94 1.64
C ASP A 125 -13.07 -3.49 2.17
N ALA A 126 -12.31 -3.27 3.25
CA ALA A 126 -12.14 -1.94 3.83
C ALA A 126 -11.44 -0.97 2.86
N VAL A 127 -10.38 -1.41 2.18
CA VAL A 127 -9.64 -0.63 1.19
C VAL A 127 -10.53 -0.28 0.00
N THR A 128 -11.30 -1.25 -0.51
CA THR A 128 -12.24 -1.04 -1.61
C THR A 128 -13.32 -0.03 -1.24
N ASN A 129 -13.84 -0.10 -0.01
CA ASN A 129 -14.87 0.80 0.49
C ASN A 129 -14.37 2.25 0.66
N LEU A 130 -13.08 2.45 0.99
CA LEU A 130 -12.50 3.79 1.12
C LEU A 130 -12.41 4.54 -0.21
N LYS A 131 -12.29 3.83 -1.34
CA LYS A 131 -12.17 4.42 -2.71
C LYS A 131 -11.03 5.45 -2.82
N ILE A 132 -9.92 5.22 -2.12
CA ILE A 132 -8.73 6.07 -2.15
C ILE A 132 -7.64 5.36 -2.95
N LEU A 133 -7.30 5.92 -4.11
CA LEU A 133 -6.36 5.31 -5.06
C LEU A 133 -5.00 4.99 -4.43
N SER A 134 -4.43 5.94 -3.66
CA SER A 134 -3.12 5.75 -3.02
C SER A 134 -3.08 4.62 -1.98
N ILE A 135 -4.21 4.33 -1.33
CA ILE A 135 -4.34 3.18 -0.42
C ILE A 135 -4.50 1.89 -1.23
N SER A 136 -5.32 1.90 -2.28
CA SER A 136 -5.52 0.74 -3.17
C SER A 136 -4.21 0.28 -3.83
N GLU A 137 -3.45 1.20 -4.41
CA GLU A 137 -2.16 0.89 -5.06
C GLU A 137 -1.14 0.29 -4.07
N ARG A 138 -1.14 0.80 -2.83
CA ARG A 138 -0.27 0.24 -1.79
C ARG A 138 -0.74 -1.10 -1.26
N TRP A 139 -2.05 -1.31 -1.18
CA TRP A 139 -2.62 -2.60 -0.86
C TRP A 139 -2.25 -3.66 -1.91
N ASP A 140 -2.39 -3.35 -3.19
CA ASP A 140 -1.99 -4.25 -4.29
C ASP A 140 -0.51 -4.63 -4.21
N THR A 141 0.34 -3.69 -3.79
CA THR A 141 1.78 -3.99 -3.59
C THR A 141 2.02 -4.92 -2.40
N LEU A 142 1.26 -4.76 -1.31
CA LEU A 142 1.37 -5.57 -0.11
C LEU A 142 0.81 -6.99 -0.34
N THR A 143 -0.27 -7.15 -1.10
CA THR A 143 -0.83 -8.48 -1.39
C THR A 143 0.13 -9.38 -2.16
N LEU A 144 1.00 -8.80 -3.00
CA LEU A 144 2.05 -9.55 -3.70
C LEU A 144 3.02 -10.27 -2.75
N CYS A 145 3.40 -9.66 -1.63
CA CYS A 145 4.25 -10.34 -0.64
C CYS A 145 3.46 -11.28 0.27
N LEU A 146 2.19 -10.95 0.56
CA LEU A 146 1.31 -11.77 1.39
C LEU A 146 0.95 -13.11 0.77
N ALA A 147 1.13 -13.29 -0.55
CA ALA A 147 1.01 -14.59 -1.20
C ALA A 147 1.90 -15.68 -0.56
N GLY A 148 3.06 -15.28 -0.01
CA GLY A 148 3.98 -16.16 0.72
C GLY A 148 3.67 -16.29 2.21
N PHE A 149 2.73 -15.51 2.77
CA PHE A 149 2.46 -15.39 4.21
C PHE A 149 3.68 -15.02 5.07
N ASP A 150 4.70 -14.42 4.46
CA ASP A 150 5.95 -14.00 5.10
C ASP A 150 6.46 -12.72 4.44
N CYS A 151 5.84 -11.61 4.81
CA CYS A 151 6.13 -10.29 4.29
C CYS A 151 6.91 -9.46 5.31
N GLU A 152 7.92 -8.75 4.80
CA GLU A 152 8.76 -7.86 5.59
C GLU A 152 7.95 -6.72 6.21
N ALA A 153 8.35 -6.31 7.43
CA ALA A 153 7.72 -5.19 8.14
C ALA A 153 7.71 -3.88 7.33
N SER A 154 8.74 -3.66 6.51
CA SER A 154 8.86 -2.50 5.62
C SER A 154 7.63 -2.30 4.72
N ARG A 155 7.02 -3.39 4.22
CA ARG A 155 5.82 -3.35 3.38
C ARG A 155 4.58 -2.94 4.16
N PHE A 156 4.46 -3.42 5.39
CA PHE A 156 3.39 -3.01 6.29
C PHE A 156 3.55 -1.54 6.70
N PHE A 157 4.76 -1.08 7.00
CA PHE A 157 5.04 0.32 7.30
C PHE A 157 4.72 1.25 6.13
N ASP A 158 5.03 0.84 4.89
CA ASP A 158 4.65 1.59 3.69
C ASP A 158 3.13 1.72 3.57
N MET A 159 2.38 0.64 3.82
CA MET A 159 0.91 0.64 3.78
C MET A 159 0.32 1.49 4.92
N ILE A 160 0.78 1.31 6.16
CA ILE A 160 0.33 2.09 7.32
C ILE A 160 0.63 3.58 7.12
N SER A 161 1.79 3.93 6.56
CA SER A 161 2.14 5.32 6.22
C SER A 161 1.17 5.92 5.21
N ALA A 162 0.77 5.16 4.18
CA ALA A 162 -0.20 5.62 3.19
C ALA A 162 -1.59 5.85 3.81
N VAL A 163 -2.07 4.90 4.62
CA VAL A 163 -3.35 5.00 5.33
C VAL A 163 -3.33 6.19 6.31
N ALA A 164 -2.27 6.35 7.10
CA ALA A 164 -2.12 7.44 8.05
C ALA A 164 -2.04 8.81 7.37
N LEU A 165 -1.35 8.92 6.23
CA LEU A 165 -1.25 10.15 5.45
C LEU A 165 -2.61 10.57 4.88
N GLU A 166 -3.33 9.64 4.25
CA GLU A 166 -4.66 9.92 3.70
C GLU A 166 -5.69 10.19 4.79
N GLY A 167 -5.59 9.47 5.90
CA GLY A 167 -6.37 9.76 7.10
C GLY A 167 -6.10 11.16 7.62
N TYR A 168 -4.84 11.59 7.72
CA TYR A 168 -4.49 12.92 8.22
C TYR A 168 -5.10 14.03 7.36
N LYS A 169 -5.06 13.88 6.03
CA LYS A 169 -5.74 14.81 5.09
C LYS A 169 -7.25 14.88 5.32
N ARG A 170 -7.83 13.86 5.95
CA ARG A 170 -9.27 13.68 6.23
C ARG A 170 -9.64 13.83 7.71
N GLY A 171 -8.73 14.36 8.54
CA GLY A 171 -9.00 14.70 9.95
C GLY A 171 -8.58 13.64 10.98
N PHE A 172 -7.89 12.56 10.59
CA PHE A 172 -7.28 11.62 11.53
C PHE A 172 -6.10 12.29 12.24
N GLY A 173 -6.31 12.71 13.50
CA GLY A 173 -5.36 13.55 14.24
C GLY A 173 -3.95 12.97 14.38
N ASN A 174 -3.84 11.66 14.59
CA ASN A 174 -2.55 11.00 14.82
C ASN A 174 -1.87 10.53 13.52
N GLY A 175 -2.50 10.71 12.36
CA GLY A 175 -1.92 10.29 11.09
C GLY A 175 -0.56 10.94 10.79
N LYS A 176 -0.39 12.22 11.13
CA LYS A 176 0.89 12.92 10.91
C LYS A 176 2.03 12.35 11.76
N VAL A 177 1.79 12.07 13.04
CA VAL A 177 2.84 11.51 13.91
C VAL A 177 3.22 10.11 13.47
N ILE A 178 2.27 9.29 13.01
CA ILE A 178 2.55 7.96 12.47
C ILE A 178 3.42 8.05 11.20
N VAL A 179 3.11 8.97 10.29
CA VAL A 179 3.91 9.18 9.07
C VAL A 179 5.34 9.62 9.40
N GLU A 180 5.52 10.57 10.32
CA GLU A 180 6.87 11.02 10.71
C GLU A 180 7.61 9.95 11.52
N LEU A 181 6.93 9.15 12.33
CA LEU A 181 7.50 8.00 13.04
C LEU A 181 8.09 6.98 12.06
N LEU A 182 7.30 6.56 11.07
CA LEU A 182 7.74 5.60 10.06
C LEU A 182 8.79 6.19 9.10
N LYS A 183 8.79 7.50 8.91
CA LYS A 183 9.87 8.19 8.20
C LYS A 183 11.17 8.16 9.00
N ALA A 184 11.11 8.41 10.31
CA ALA A 184 12.29 8.30 11.18
C ALA A 184 12.83 6.87 11.19
N GLN A 185 11.95 5.87 11.29
CA GLN A 185 12.30 4.45 11.20
C GLN A 185 13.05 4.13 9.90
N LYS A 186 12.48 4.52 8.75
CA LYS A 186 13.06 4.24 7.43
C LYS A 186 14.46 4.82 7.24
N TYR A 187 14.75 5.98 7.84
CA TYR A 187 16.02 6.68 7.68
C TYR A 187 16.96 6.50 8.88
N TRP A 188 16.63 5.63 9.83
CA TRP A 188 17.48 5.35 10.99
C TRP A 188 18.84 4.81 10.53
N GLY A 189 19.93 5.44 10.99
CA GLY A 189 21.29 5.06 10.59
C GLY A 189 21.63 5.27 9.11
N SER A 190 20.77 5.96 8.33
CA SER A 190 21.01 6.24 6.92
C SER A 190 21.81 7.53 6.69
N ASP A 191 22.24 7.76 5.45
CA ASP A 191 22.90 8.99 4.99
C ASP A 191 21.94 10.19 4.88
N ASN A 192 20.62 9.97 4.97
CA ASN A 192 19.59 10.99 4.89
C ASN A 192 19.37 11.73 6.23
N VAL A 193 20.47 12.19 6.83
CA VAL A 193 20.52 12.75 8.20
C VAL A 193 19.51 13.88 8.40
N VAL A 194 19.36 14.79 7.45
CA VAL A 194 18.43 15.93 7.59
C VAL A 194 16.97 15.49 7.63
N VAL A 195 16.59 14.48 6.84
CA VAL A 195 15.23 13.96 6.81
C VAL A 195 14.94 13.19 8.10
N PHE A 196 15.88 12.35 8.51
CA PHE A 196 15.85 11.63 9.77
C PHE A 196 15.69 12.59 10.97
N SER A 197 16.58 13.59 11.12
CA SER A 197 16.55 14.50 12.26
C SER A 197 15.26 15.31 12.36
N LYS A 198 14.69 15.76 11.22
CA LYS A 198 13.41 16.47 11.21
C LYS A 198 12.26 15.56 11.66
N ALA A 199 12.22 14.34 11.14
CA ALA A 199 11.20 13.36 11.49
C ALA A 199 11.29 12.98 12.97
N LEU A 200 12.50 12.63 13.44
CA LEU A 200 12.78 12.25 14.82
C LEU A 200 12.38 13.38 15.80
N THR A 201 12.82 14.61 15.53
CA THR A 201 12.49 15.77 16.38
C THR A 201 10.99 16.02 16.45
N PHE A 202 10.28 15.89 15.32
CA PHE A 202 8.84 16.06 15.29
C PHE A 202 8.12 15.00 16.13
N VAL A 203 8.53 13.74 16.00
CA VAL A 203 7.94 12.62 16.76
C VAL A 203 8.20 12.82 18.25
N ASP A 204 9.44 13.09 18.63
CA ASP A 204 9.85 13.29 20.02
C ASP A 204 9.06 14.41 20.71
N GLN A 205 9.00 15.60 20.09
CA GLN A 205 8.24 16.74 20.62
C GLN A 205 6.73 16.49 20.69
N THR A 206 6.20 15.60 19.85
CA THR A 206 4.78 15.26 19.81
C THR A 206 4.45 14.24 20.90
N VAL A 207 5.26 13.18 21.01
CA VAL A 207 5.11 12.12 22.02
C VAL A 207 5.27 12.65 23.44
N GLU A 208 6.14 13.63 23.66
CA GLU A 208 6.30 14.25 24.99
C GLU A 208 5.04 14.92 25.54
N LYS A 209 4.02 15.14 24.70
CA LYS A 209 2.73 15.71 25.10
C LYS A 209 1.62 14.67 25.20
N MET A 210 1.94 13.39 25.01
CA MET A 210 1.00 12.26 25.02
C MET A 210 1.02 11.52 26.37
N SER A 211 0.25 10.43 26.46
CA SER A 211 0.17 9.60 27.66
C SER A 211 1.51 8.94 27.99
N ASP A 212 1.69 8.59 29.26
CA ASP A 212 2.91 7.91 29.74
C ASP A 212 3.16 6.58 29.03
N GLU A 213 2.10 5.87 28.63
CA GLU A 213 2.21 4.64 27.84
C GLU A 213 2.89 4.88 26.49
N VAL A 214 2.47 5.92 25.76
CA VAL A 214 3.06 6.28 24.47
C VAL A 214 4.52 6.70 24.65
N LYS A 215 4.82 7.50 25.68
CA LYS A 215 6.20 7.91 26.01
C LYS A 215 7.09 6.71 26.33
N GLN A 216 6.58 5.76 27.12
CA GLN A 216 7.33 4.57 27.49
C GLN A 216 7.68 3.73 26.26
N LYS A 217 6.73 3.53 25.34
CA LYS A 217 6.98 2.81 24.07
C LYS A 217 7.96 3.56 23.18
N TRP A 218 7.89 4.88 23.14
CA TRP A 218 8.86 5.69 22.40
C TRP A 218 10.27 5.56 22.96
N ASN A 219 10.45 5.62 24.28
CA ASN A 219 11.75 5.44 24.91
C ASN A 219 12.34 4.04 24.62
N GLN A 220 11.51 3.00 24.56
CA GLN A 220 11.98 1.66 24.15
C GLN A 220 12.55 1.66 22.72
N ILE A 221 11.97 2.41 21.79
CA ILE A 221 12.50 2.56 20.42
C ILE A 221 13.82 3.33 20.44
N LEU A 222 13.92 4.40 21.22
CA LEU A 222 15.16 5.18 21.35
C LEU A 222 16.30 4.35 21.96
N ASP A 223 16.03 3.62 23.05
CA ASP A 223 16.99 2.74 23.71
C ASP A 223 17.44 1.61 22.78
N CYS A 224 16.55 1.18 21.88
CA CYS A 224 16.84 0.16 20.89
C CYS A 224 17.87 0.59 19.84
N ASP A 225 17.83 1.87 19.43
CA ASP A 225 18.76 2.47 18.47
C ASP A 225 18.95 1.64 17.18
N GLY A 226 17.87 1.04 16.68
CA GLY A 226 17.87 0.21 15.45
C GLY A 226 18.69 -1.08 15.55
N LYS A 227 18.99 -1.56 16.77
CA LYS A 227 19.85 -2.75 17.00
C LYS A 227 19.10 -3.97 17.51
N CYS A 228 17.87 -3.81 17.99
CA CYS A 228 17.12 -4.92 18.61
C CYS A 228 16.41 -5.77 17.56
N THR A 229 16.24 -7.05 17.90
CA THR A 229 15.49 -8.00 17.07
C THR A 229 13.99 -7.66 16.98
N GLU A 230 13.48 -6.97 17.99
CA GLU A 230 12.09 -6.59 18.18
C GLU A 230 11.78 -5.16 17.70
N GLU A 231 12.71 -4.48 17.03
CA GLU A 231 12.54 -3.09 16.55
C GLU A 231 11.19 -2.91 15.85
N ASN A 232 10.88 -3.75 14.87
CA ASN A 232 9.63 -3.68 14.11
C ASN A 232 8.39 -3.84 15.00
N THR A 233 8.48 -4.71 16.02
CA THR A 233 7.40 -4.91 17.00
C THR A 233 7.20 -3.66 17.85
N LEU A 234 8.27 -3.01 18.31
CA LEU A 234 8.18 -1.77 19.07
C LEU A 234 7.49 -0.66 18.27
N TYR A 235 7.81 -0.52 16.98
CA TYR A 235 7.11 0.42 16.10
C TYR A 235 5.63 0.09 15.94
N MET A 236 5.27 -1.16 15.70
CA MET A 236 3.86 -1.59 15.59
C MET A 236 3.08 -1.32 16.87
N GLU A 237 3.69 -1.58 18.03
CA GLU A 237 3.07 -1.33 19.32
C GLU A 237 2.91 0.16 19.63
N LEU A 238 3.89 0.99 19.28
CA LEU A 238 3.76 2.44 19.42
C LEU A 238 2.66 2.98 18.52
N ILE A 239 2.58 2.53 17.26
CA ILE A 239 1.48 2.93 16.35
C ILE A 239 0.13 2.51 16.93
N LYS A 240 0.02 1.31 17.49
CA LYS A 240 -1.20 0.85 18.17
C LYS A 240 -1.55 1.74 19.36
N ALA A 241 -0.59 2.11 20.21
CA ALA A 241 -0.81 3.01 21.33
C ALA A 241 -1.17 4.44 20.89
N LEU A 242 -0.70 4.89 19.73
CA LEU A 242 -1.04 6.20 19.16
C LEU A 242 -2.49 6.29 18.64
N ILE A 243 -3.21 5.19 18.47
CA ILE A 243 -4.54 5.19 17.84
C ILE A 243 -5.67 4.70 18.74
N LEU A 244 -5.32 4.13 19.90
CA LEU A 244 -6.21 3.76 21.00
C LEU A 244 -6.48 4.96 21.92
#